data_AF-A0AAV7IIM0-F1
#
_entry.id   AF-A0AAV7IIM0-F1
#
_cell.length_a   1.000
_cell.length_b   1.000
_cell.length_c   1.000
_cell.angle_alpha   90.00
_cell.angle_beta   90.00
_cell.angle_gamma   90.00
#
_symmetry.space_group_name_H-M   'P 1'
#
loop_
_entity.id
_entity.type
_entity.pdbx_description
1 polymer ?
#
loop_
_entity_poly.entity_id
_entity_poly.type
_entity_poly.pdbx_seq_one_letter_code
_entity_poly.pdbx_strand_id
1 'polypeptide(L)'
;MNLQMTFPVWLNADILSGPVDADTKPVDSKQFLSLANKTLPESTLSVGWTTRYGIQNVIFSGNYSEAQIDEMIKSVSNTSQPITYPVRAGLAAGDITVWSKLLNSTADKNATLTIWSTEGDKVDVDQLIKLIQEVGYDRVYVDVPEKLRKQLAGSATSASISTFVLLSSIFLGNVLLANLF
;
A
#
# COMPACT_ATOMS: atom_id res chain seq x y z
N MET A 1 2.31 25.65 14.15
CA MET A 1 3.23 26.01 13.06
C MET A 1 2.71 25.26 11.85
N ASN A 2 2.15 25.93 10.83
CA ASN A 2 1.76 25.27 9.59
C ASN A 2 3.02 25.18 8.74
N LEU A 3 3.57 23.97 8.59
CA LEU A 3 4.66 23.72 7.65
C LEU A 3 4.06 23.84 6.25
N GLN A 4 4.46 24.88 5.50
CA GLN A 4 4.11 24.99 4.09
C GLN A 4 5.00 24.03 3.31
N MET A 5 4.41 23.01 2.70
CA MET A 5 5.18 21.98 1.99
C MET A 5 5.66 22.54 0.65
N THR A 6 6.96 22.42 0.37
CA THR A 6 7.57 22.82 -0.91
C THR A 6 7.71 21.66 -1.89
N PHE A 7 7.42 20.44 -1.43
CA PHE A 7 7.44 19.21 -2.20
C PHE A 7 6.37 18.24 -1.67
N PRO A 8 5.87 17.31 -2.49
CA PRO A 8 4.96 16.27 -2.04
C PRO A 8 5.61 15.37 -0.98
N VAL A 9 4.92 15.12 0.12
CA VAL A 9 5.36 14.20 1.19
C VAL A 9 4.36 13.06 1.30
N TRP A 10 4.89 11.84 1.43
CA TRP A 10 4.11 10.64 1.70
C TRP A 10 4.41 10.16 3.12
N LEU A 11 3.36 9.93 3.92
CA LEU A 11 3.49 9.38 5.26
C LEU A 11 3.09 7.92 5.25
N ASN A 12 4.05 7.02 5.44
CA ASN A 12 3.84 5.58 5.37
C ASN A 12 3.74 4.93 6.75
N ALA A 13 2.70 4.11 6.98
CA ALA A 13 2.60 3.28 8.17
C ALA A 13 1.67 2.08 7.95
N ASP A 14 2.03 0.95 8.55
CA ASP A 14 1.09 -0.16 8.73
C ASP A 14 0.28 0.09 10.00
N ILE A 15 -1.01 0.39 9.83
CA ILE A 15 -1.89 0.84 10.91
C ILE A 15 -2.90 -0.24 11.35
N LEU A 16 -2.97 -1.36 10.62
CA LEU A 16 -3.82 -2.52 10.93
C LEU A 16 -3.04 -3.83 10.80
N SER A 17 -3.54 -4.89 11.44
CA SER A 17 -2.97 -6.24 11.30
C SER A 17 -3.41 -6.86 9.99
N GLY A 18 -2.45 -7.37 9.21
CA GLY A 18 -2.74 -7.95 7.91
C GLY A 18 -2.83 -9.47 7.88
N PRO A 19 -2.88 -10.04 6.66
CA PRO A 19 -3.17 -11.45 6.44
C PRO A 19 -2.15 -12.40 7.08
N VAL A 20 -2.58 -13.65 7.22
CA VAL A 20 -1.78 -14.79 7.68
C VAL A 20 -1.22 -14.60 9.10
N ASP A 21 -2.07 -14.08 9.99
CA ASP A 21 -1.76 -13.81 11.40
C ASP A 21 -0.46 -13.03 11.57
N ALA A 22 -0.41 -11.84 10.95
CA ALA A 22 0.72 -10.94 11.10
C ALA A 22 0.99 -10.66 12.58
N ASP A 23 2.22 -10.93 13.01
CA ASP A 23 2.67 -10.86 14.40
C ASP A 23 3.34 -9.52 14.75
N THR A 24 3.65 -8.72 13.73
CA THR A 24 4.14 -7.36 13.90
C THR A 24 3.01 -6.47 14.40
N LYS A 25 3.26 -5.77 15.52
CA LYS A 25 2.31 -4.82 16.09
C LYS A 25 2.15 -3.61 15.17
N PRO A 26 0.91 -3.28 14.72
CA PRO A 26 0.66 -2.09 13.91
C PRO A 26 0.90 -0.80 14.68
N VAL A 27 1.13 0.28 13.94
CA VAL A 27 1.11 1.65 14.47
C VAL A 27 -0.31 1.98 14.94
N ASP A 28 -0.46 2.76 16.01
CA ASP A 28 -1.79 3.22 16.46
C ASP A 28 -2.45 4.08 15.38
N SER A 29 -3.52 3.55 14.78
CA SER A 29 -4.19 4.17 13.64
C SER A 29 -4.75 5.56 13.96
N LYS A 30 -5.37 5.73 15.14
CA LYS A 30 -5.98 7.01 15.54
C LYS A 30 -4.92 8.06 15.78
N GLN A 31 -3.85 7.71 16.49
CA GLN A 31 -2.75 8.61 16.78
C GLN A 31 -2.03 9.02 15.50
N PHE A 32 -1.69 8.05 14.63
CA PHE A 32 -1.02 8.31 13.36
C PHE A 32 -1.82 9.26 12.46
N LEU A 33 -3.09 8.93 12.18
CA LEU A 33 -3.95 9.72 11.31
C LEU A 33 -4.22 11.12 11.89
N SER A 34 -4.42 11.23 13.21
CA SER A 34 -4.61 12.52 13.88
C SER A 34 -3.37 13.41 13.79
N LEU A 35 -2.18 12.85 14.02
CA LEU A 35 -0.93 13.60 13.96
C LEU A 35 -0.56 13.98 12.53
N ALA A 36 -0.78 13.09 11.56
CA ALA A 36 -0.58 13.37 10.14
C ALA A 36 -1.41 14.59 9.71
N ASN A 37 -2.72 14.56 9.99
CA ASN A 37 -3.62 15.66 9.63
C ASN A 37 -3.26 16.97 10.35
N LYS A 38 -2.83 16.90 11.63
CA LYS A 38 -2.45 18.09 12.40
C LYS A 38 -1.14 18.73 11.93
N THR A 39 -0.18 17.90 11.51
CA THR A 39 1.21 18.34 11.28
C THR A 39 1.51 18.57 9.81
N LEU A 40 1.00 17.71 8.94
CA LEU A 40 1.23 17.71 7.50
C LEU A 40 -0.10 17.43 6.75
N PRO A 41 -1.11 18.31 6.87
CA PRO A 41 -2.43 18.10 6.24
C PRO A 41 -2.37 17.97 4.71
N GLU A 42 -1.28 18.43 4.07
CA GLU A 42 -1.08 18.37 2.62
C GLU A 42 -0.33 17.10 2.17
N SER A 43 0.05 16.19 3.08
CA SER A 43 0.73 14.94 2.71
C SER A 43 -0.24 13.89 2.14
N THR A 44 0.27 13.00 1.30
CA THR A 44 -0.41 11.75 0.94
C THR A 44 -0.17 10.71 2.03
N LEU A 45 -1.20 9.97 2.41
CA LEU A 45 -1.07 8.85 3.34
C LEU A 45 -0.83 7.56 2.56
N SER A 46 0.17 6.80 2.98
CA SER A 46 0.45 5.44 2.52
C SER A 46 0.19 4.48 3.68
N VAL A 47 -1.06 4.07 3.85
CA VAL A 47 -1.48 3.33 5.05
C VAL A 47 -1.86 1.89 4.74
N GLY A 48 -1.18 0.96 5.39
CA GLY A 48 -1.25 -0.45 5.06
C GLY A 48 -1.59 -1.36 6.24
N TRP A 49 -1.32 -2.63 6.01
CA TRP A 49 -1.42 -3.68 7.00
C TRP A 49 -0.05 -4.30 7.22
N THR A 50 0.24 -4.68 8.46
CA THR A 50 1.41 -5.51 8.73
C THR A 50 1.26 -6.84 8.00
N THR A 51 2.34 -7.44 7.48
CA THR A 51 2.23 -8.68 6.69
C THR A 51 3.18 -9.76 7.18
N ARG A 52 2.72 -11.01 7.15
CA ARG A 52 3.55 -12.20 7.37
C ARG A 52 3.47 -13.11 6.14
N TYR A 53 4.43 -12.93 5.22
CA TYR A 53 4.48 -13.63 3.94
C TYR A 53 5.94 -13.77 3.47
N GLY A 54 6.19 -14.61 2.47
CA GLY A 54 7.48 -14.77 1.81
C GLY A 54 8.41 -15.76 2.50
N ILE A 55 9.63 -15.88 1.96
CA ILE A 55 10.63 -16.88 2.36
C ILE A 55 10.95 -16.80 3.86
N GLN A 56 11.07 -15.60 4.42
CA GLN A 56 11.41 -15.41 5.83
C GLN A 56 10.39 -16.04 6.78
N ASN A 57 9.12 -16.10 6.36
CA ASN A 57 8.02 -16.66 7.14
C ASN A 57 7.60 -18.05 6.67
N VAL A 58 8.17 -18.55 5.57
CA VAL A 58 7.78 -19.80 4.89
C VAL A 58 6.28 -19.85 4.59
N ILE A 59 5.70 -18.70 4.24
CA ILE A 59 4.28 -18.53 3.91
C ILE A 59 4.17 -18.02 2.49
N PHE A 60 3.45 -18.74 1.63
CA PHE A 60 3.31 -18.42 0.21
C PHE A 60 1.87 -18.42 -0.29
N SER A 61 0.91 -18.52 0.62
CA SER A 61 -0.53 -18.48 0.33
C SER A 61 -1.22 -17.60 1.37
N GLY A 62 -2.26 -16.91 0.94
CA GLY A 62 -3.05 -16.01 1.76
C GLY A 62 -3.60 -14.87 0.92
N ASN A 63 -4.55 -14.15 1.48
CA ASN A 63 -5.19 -13.02 0.83
C ASN A 63 -5.71 -12.06 1.90
N TYR A 64 -6.00 -10.83 1.48
CA TYR A 64 -6.72 -9.87 2.30
C TYR A 64 -8.20 -10.28 2.36
N SER A 65 -8.76 -10.30 3.57
CA SER A 65 -10.16 -10.64 3.78
C SER A 65 -11.06 -9.41 3.70
N GLU A 66 -12.34 -9.60 3.41
CA GLU A 66 -13.31 -8.51 3.44
C GLU A 66 -13.35 -7.78 4.78
N ALA A 67 -13.20 -8.49 5.90
CA ALA A 67 -13.16 -7.88 7.23
C ALA A 67 -11.99 -6.91 7.39
N GLN A 68 -10.82 -7.26 6.84
CA GLN A 68 -9.63 -6.39 6.85
C GLN A 68 -9.83 -5.16 5.96
N ILE A 69 -10.54 -5.31 4.85
CA ILE A 69 -10.91 -4.18 3.99
C ILE A 69 -11.89 -3.25 4.71
N ASP A 70 -12.91 -3.80 5.36
CA ASP A 70 -13.91 -3.02 6.10
C ASP A 70 -13.29 -2.27 7.29
N GLU A 71 -12.34 -2.89 7.98
CA GLU A 71 -11.59 -2.26 9.05
C GLU A 71 -10.73 -1.08 8.55
N MET A 72 -10.09 -1.22 7.38
CA MET A 72 -9.34 -0.13 6.77
C MET A 72 -10.25 1.04 6.37
N ILE A 73 -11.35 0.75 5.65
CA ILE A 73 -12.35 1.77 5.26
C ILE A 73 -12.84 2.54 6.49
N LYS A 74 -13.16 1.83 7.58
CA LYS A 74 -13.59 2.43 8.84
C LYS A 74 -12.50 3.31 9.45
N SER A 75 -11.26 2.81 9.48
CA SER A 75 -10.12 3.51 10.09
C SER A 75 -9.82 4.84 9.42
N VAL A 76 -9.91 4.90 8.08
CA VAL A 76 -9.60 6.13 7.32
C VAL A 76 -10.81 7.04 7.08
N SER A 77 -12.01 6.66 7.53
CA SER A 77 -13.29 7.34 7.20
C SER A 77 -13.33 8.85 7.47
N ASN A 78 -12.54 9.35 8.43
CA ASN A 78 -12.48 10.77 8.78
C ASN A 78 -11.27 11.50 8.16
N THR A 79 -10.62 10.90 7.17
CA THR A 79 -9.40 11.44 6.57
C THR A 79 -9.72 12.22 5.32
N SER A 80 -9.17 13.44 5.21
CA SER A 80 -9.31 14.30 4.02
C SER A 80 -8.07 14.29 3.11
N GLN A 81 -6.98 13.69 3.57
CA GLN A 81 -5.72 13.60 2.82
C GLN A 81 -5.84 12.58 1.68
N PRO A 82 -5.11 12.75 0.56
CA PRO A 82 -5.01 11.72 -0.46
C PRO A 82 -4.45 10.41 0.11
N ILE A 83 -4.93 9.27 -0.38
CA ILE A 83 -4.55 7.95 0.16
C ILE A 83 -4.01 7.02 -0.93
N THR A 84 -2.94 6.31 -0.60
CA THR A 84 -2.55 5.06 -1.26
C THR A 84 -2.52 3.93 -0.25
N TYR A 85 -2.92 2.73 -0.67
CA TYR A 85 -2.89 1.54 0.18
C TYR A 85 -1.75 0.63 -0.26
N PRO A 86 -0.62 0.57 0.50
CA PRO A 86 0.42 -0.40 0.25
C PRO A 86 -0.08 -1.82 0.50
N VAL A 87 -0.06 -2.65 -0.53
CA VAL A 87 -0.52 -4.05 -0.51
C VAL A 87 0.57 -4.98 -1.03
N ARG A 88 0.81 -6.08 -0.31
CA ARG A 88 1.87 -7.02 -0.68
C ARG A 88 1.41 -7.89 -1.83
N ALA A 89 2.14 -7.87 -2.95
CA ALA A 89 1.77 -8.44 -4.23
C ALA A 89 1.29 -9.90 -4.16
N GLY A 90 2.03 -10.75 -3.42
CA GLY A 90 1.68 -12.17 -3.28
C GLY A 90 0.35 -12.40 -2.55
N LEU A 91 0.01 -11.55 -1.59
CA LEU A 91 -1.27 -11.57 -0.87
C LEU A 91 -2.37 -10.89 -1.67
N ALA A 92 -2.05 -9.81 -2.39
CA ALA A 92 -3.02 -9.05 -3.18
C ALA A 92 -3.52 -9.83 -4.40
N ALA A 93 -2.64 -10.60 -5.04
CA ALA A 93 -3.01 -11.50 -6.13
C ALA A 93 -3.81 -12.74 -5.67
N GLY A 94 -3.81 -13.05 -4.36
CA GLY A 94 -4.53 -14.20 -3.80
C GLY A 94 -6.06 -14.06 -3.85
N ASP A 95 -6.56 -12.83 -3.72
CA ASP A 95 -7.96 -12.47 -3.99
C ASP A 95 -8.02 -11.02 -4.49
N ILE A 96 -8.40 -10.86 -5.75
CA ILE A 96 -8.45 -9.55 -6.41
C ILE A 96 -9.81 -8.85 -6.25
N THR A 97 -10.82 -9.55 -5.72
CA THR A 97 -12.21 -9.06 -5.73
C THR A 97 -12.46 -7.94 -4.72
N VAL A 98 -11.65 -7.90 -3.64
CA VAL A 98 -11.85 -7.00 -2.50
C VAL A 98 -11.36 -5.56 -2.74
N TRP A 99 -10.51 -5.35 -3.74
CA TRP A 99 -9.85 -4.06 -3.96
C TRP A 99 -10.79 -2.98 -4.49
N SER A 100 -11.76 -3.36 -5.32
CA SER A 100 -12.80 -2.44 -5.80
C SER A 100 -13.64 -1.89 -4.64
N LYS A 101 -13.98 -2.73 -3.65
CA LYS A 101 -14.69 -2.35 -2.42
C LYS A 101 -13.89 -1.31 -1.63
N LEU A 102 -12.60 -1.57 -1.39
CA LEU A 102 -11.70 -0.66 -0.67
C LEU A 102 -11.68 0.71 -1.34
N LEU A 103 -11.35 0.74 -2.63
CA LEU A 103 -11.15 1.98 -3.36
C LEU A 103 -12.45 2.79 -3.53
N ASN A 104 -13.57 2.13 -3.82
CA ASN A 104 -14.86 2.83 -4.04
C ASN A 104 -15.46 3.36 -2.73
N SER A 105 -15.21 2.67 -1.62
CA SER A 105 -15.70 3.04 -0.29
C SER A 105 -14.80 4.04 0.45
N THR A 106 -13.58 4.28 -0.05
CA THR A 106 -12.70 5.32 0.48
C THR A 106 -13.28 6.71 0.19
N ALA A 107 -13.11 7.64 1.14
CA ALA A 107 -13.57 9.02 1.00
C ALA A 107 -12.84 9.75 -0.14
N ASP A 108 -11.52 9.58 -0.21
CA ASP A 108 -10.70 9.97 -1.35
C ASP A 108 -11.06 9.14 -2.59
N LYS A 109 -11.67 9.79 -3.58
CA LYS A 109 -12.07 9.15 -4.86
C LYS A 109 -10.90 8.89 -5.79
N ASN A 110 -9.75 9.49 -5.52
CA ASN A 110 -8.50 9.26 -6.23
C ASN A 110 -7.60 8.28 -5.48
N ALA A 111 -8.11 7.57 -4.47
CA ALA A 111 -7.34 6.59 -3.73
C ALA A 111 -6.72 5.56 -4.68
N THR A 112 -5.49 5.14 -4.38
CA THR A 112 -4.68 4.25 -5.21
C THR A 112 -4.23 3.01 -4.44
N LEU A 113 -3.72 2.00 -5.15
CA LEU A 113 -2.94 0.93 -4.55
C LEU A 113 -1.45 1.17 -4.78
N THR A 114 -0.62 0.87 -3.78
CA THR A 114 0.82 0.70 -3.95
C THR A 114 1.14 -0.78 -3.82
N ILE A 115 1.33 -1.46 -4.95
CA ILE A 115 1.64 -2.89 -4.97
C ILE A 115 3.12 -3.06 -4.71
N TRP A 116 3.47 -3.68 -3.59
CA TRP A 116 4.86 -3.90 -3.21
C TRP A 116 5.21 -5.38 -3.03
N SER A 117 6.47 -5.73 -3.19
CA SER A 117 6.96 -7.10 -2.99
C SER A 117 8.41 -7.10 -2.55
N THR A 118 8.84 -8.14 -1.84
CA THR A 118 10.26 -8.37 -1.54
C THR A 118 10.83 -9.51 -2.40
N GLU A 119 12.15 -9.56 -2.52
CA GLU A 119 12.81 -10.66 -3.20
C GLU A 119 12.43 -12.01 -2.57
N GLY A 120 12.04 -12.96 -3.42
CA GLY A 120 11.62 -14.29 -2.98
C GLY A 120 10.13 -14.44 -2.62
N ASP A 121 9.35 -13.36 -2.60
CA ASP A 121 7.89 -13.51 -2.55
C ASP A 121 7.39 -14.28 -3.77
N LYS A 122 6.48 -15.24 -3.54
CA LYS A 122 5.74 -15.87 -4.63
C LYS A 122 4.60 -14.95 -5.01
N VAL A 123 4.39 -14.76 -6.30
CA VAL A 123 3.34 -13.90 -6.83
C VAL A 123 2.72 -14.60 -8.02
N ASP A 124 1.40 -14.72 -8.00
CA ASP A 124 0.64 -15.08 -9.18
C ASP A 124 0.61 -13.86 -10.12
N VAL A 125 1.47 -13.90 -11.14
CA VAL A 125 1.68 -12.77 -12.06
C VAL A 125 0.42 -12.48 -12.87
N ASP A 126 -0.31 -13.51 -13.29
CA ASP A 126 -1.50 -13.34 -14.14
C ASP A 126 -2.64 -12.72 -13.33
N GLN A 127 -2.85 -13.17 -12.10
CA GLN A 127 -3.80 -12.53 -11.18
C GLN A 127 -3.39 -11.10 -10.83
N LEU A 128 -2.09 -10.84 -10.64
CA LEU A 128 -1.62 -9.49 -10.36
C LEU A 128 -1.86 -8.53 -11.54
N ILE A 129 -1.69 -8.99 -12.78
CA ILE A 129 -2.00 -8.20 -13.97
C ILE A 129 -3.49 -7.88 -14.04
N LYS A 130 -4.36 -8.87 -13.80
CA LYS A 130 -5.81 -8.65 -13.75
C LYS A 130 -6.18 -7.62 -12.69
N LEU A 131 -5.60 -7.72 -11.49
CA LEU A 131 -5.77 -6.72 -10.43
C LEU A 131 -5.42 -5.31 -10.92
N ILE A 132 -4.25 -5.14 -11.52
CA ILE A 132 -3.80 -3.83 -12.04
C ILE A 132 -4.78 -3.31 -13.10
N GLN A 133 -5.27 -4.19 -13.98
CA GLN A 133 -6.25 -3.83 -15.01
C GLN A 133 -7.61 -3.43 -14.44
N GLU A 134 -8.11 -4.15 -13.43
CA GLU A 134 -9.38 -3.89 -12.77
C GLU A 134 -9.35 -2.58 -11.97
N VAL A 135 -8.23 -2.28 -11.31
CA VAL A 135 -8.05 -1.03 -10.56
C VAL A 135 -7.81 0.17 -11.48
N GLY A 136 -7.15 -0.06 -12.61
CA GLY A 136 -6.73 0.97 -13.55
C GLY A 136 -5.26 1.36 -13.35
N TYR A 137 -4.51 1.42 -14.45
CA TYR A 137 -3.07 1.68 -14.44
C TYR A 137 -2.68 3.05 -13.85
N ASP A 138 -3.57 4.03 -13.94
CA ASP A 138 -3.41 5.37 -13.37
C ASP A 138 -3.66 5.42 -11.85
N ARG A 139 -4.16 4.32 -11.27
CA ARG A 139 -4.48 4.19 -9.84
C ARG A 139 -3.62 3.14 -9.13
N VAL A 140 -2.52 2.72 -9.75
CA VAL A 140 -1.58 1.74 -9.19
C VAL A 140 -0.14 2.25 -9.25
N TYR A 141 0.53 2.26 -8.11
CA TYR A 141 1.98 2.33 -8.00
C TYR A 141 2.54 0.91 -7.84
N VAL A 142 3.74 0.66 -8.37
CA VAL A 142 4.39 -0.67 -8.33
C VAL A 142 5.81 -0.53 -7.78
N ASP A 143 6.05 -1.11 -6.61
CA ASP A 143 7.33 -1.17 -5.92
C ASP A 143 7.76 -2.63 -5.71
N VAL A 144 8.24 -3.26 -6.79
CA VAL A 144 8.55 -4.70 -6.81
C VAL A 144 9.95 -4.99 -7.35
N PRO A 145 10.56 -6.14 -7.01
CA PRO A 145 11.88 -6.48 -7.50
C PRO A 145 11.93 -6.61 -9.03
N GLU A 146 13.12 -6.41 -9.61
CA GLU A 146 13.30 -6.31 -11.06
C GLU A 146 12.75 -7.52 -11.81
N LYS A 147 12.90 -8.72 -11.25
CA LYS A 147 12.38 -9.95 -11.83
C LYS A 147 10.86 -9.88 -12.02
N LEU A 148 10.11 -9.55 -10.96
CA LEU A 148 8.66 -9.43 -11.03
C LEU A 148 8.25 -8.27 -11.94
N ARG A 149 8.95 -7.14 -11.87
CA ARG A 149 8.71 -5.99 -12.75
C ARG A 149 8.82 -6.35 -14.24
N LYS A 150 9.84 -7.15 -14.63
CA LYS A 150 10.00 -7.63 -16.00
C LYS A 150 8.87 -8.57 -16.42
N GLN A 151 8.38 -9.41 -15.52
CA GLN A 151 7.23 -10.27 -15.79
C GLN A 151 5.96 -9.45 -16.04
N LEU A 152 5.70 -8.43 -15.20
CA LEU A 152 4.56 -7.52 -15.38
C LEU A 152 4.66 -6.73 -16.70
N ALA A 153 5.84 -6.24 -17.05
CA ALA A 153 6.05 -5.49 -18.28
C ALA A 153 5.97 -6.36 -19.55
N GLY A 154 6.43 -7.61 -19.49
CA GLY A 154 6.41 -8.54 -20.61
C GLY A 154 5.00 -9.03 -20.98
N SER A 155 4.08 -9.03 -20.03
CA SER A 155 2.69 -9.47 -20.24
C SER A 155 1.73 -8.33 -20.63
N ALA A 156 2.13 -7.07 -20.45
CA ALA A 156 1.36 -5.93 -20.93
C ALA A 156 1.69 -5.68 -22.41
N THR A 157 0.69 -5.73 -23.29
CA THR A 157 0.81 -5.33 -24.69
C THR A 157 1.18 -3.85 -24.81
N SER A 158 2.48 -3.56 -24.86
CA SER A 158 3.21 -2.44 -25.50
C SER A 158 2.64 -1.00 -25.59
N ALA A 159 1.51 -0.62 -24.97
CA ALA A 159 0.85 0.65 -25.28
C ALA A 159 0.69 1.65 -24.13
N SER A 160 0.79 1.28 -22.84
CA SER A 160 0.36 2.23 -21.79
C SER A 160 1.21 2.33 -20.51
N ILE A 161 2.36 1.65 -20.38
CA ILE A 161 3.18 1.76 -19.14
C ILE A 161 4.32 2.78 -19.24
N SER A 162 4.06 3.94 -19.84
CA SER A 162 5.09 4.99 -20.01
C SER A 162 5.22 5.99 -18.87
N THR A 163 4.57 5.79 -17.72
CA THR A 163 4.84 6.65 -16.55
C THR A 163 4.84 5.84 -15.26
N PHE A 164 5.86 4.98 -15.13
CA PHE A 164 6.22 4.36 -13.85
C PHE A 164 6.72 5.43 -12.89
N VAL A 165 5.95 5.80 -11.86
CA VAL A 165 6.51 6.52 -10.71
C VAL A 165 7.24 5.49 -9.85
N LEU A 166 8.55 5.38 -10.08
CA LEU A 166 9.47 4.72 -9.17
C LEU A 166 9.49 5.53 -7.87
N LEU A 167 8.82 5.03 -6.84
CA LEU A 167 9.14 5.42 -5.48
C LEU A 167 10.40 4.66 -5.10
N SER A 168 11.57 5.23 -5.38
CA SER A 168 12.76 4.86 -4.62
C SER A 168 12.57 5.37 -3.20
N SER A 169 11.83 4.62 -2.39
CA SER A 169 11.69 4.87 -0.96
C SER A 169 13.08 4.80 -0.35
N ILE A 170 13.68 5.94 -0.01
CA ILE A 170 14.74 5.94 0.99
C ILE A 170 14.03 5.61 2.30
N PHE A 171 13.95 4.32 2.63
CA PHE A 171 13.65 3.90 3.99
C PHE A 171 14.81 4.39 4.86
N LEU A 172 14.65 5.56 5.50
CA LEU A 172 15.41 5.84 6.70
C LEU A 172 14.93 4.88 7.78
N GLY A 173 15.50 3.67 7.75
CA GLY A 173 15.47 2.77 8.89
C GLY A 173 16.07 3.51 10.08
N ASN A 174 15.27 3.64 11.15
CA ASN A 174 15.69 4.10 12.47
C ASN A 174 16.44 5.43 12.49
N VAL A 175 15.76 6.54 12.19
CA VAL A 175 16.07 7.78 12.90
C VAL A 175 15.13 7.84 14.10
N LEU A 176 15.71 7.83 15.29
CA LEU A 176 15.01 8.05 16.55
C LEU A 176 14.14 9.30 16.45
N LEU A 177 12.84 9.14 16.19
CA LEU A 177 11.81 10.15 16.40
C LEU A 177 11.35 10.22 17.87
N ALA A 178 12.13 9.65 18.79
CA ALA A 178 11.86 9.67 20.23
C ALA A 178 11.95 11.07 20.87
N ASN A 179 12.28 12.12 20.11
CA ASN A 179 12.40 13.49 20.61
C ASN A 179 11.49 14.53 19.90
N LEU A 180 10.46 14.09 19.17
CA LEU A 180 9.48 15.02 18.57
C LEU A 180 8.00 14.66 18.86
N PHE A 181 7.75 13.80 19.83
CA PHE A 181 6.41 13.55 20.37
C PHE A 181 6.44 13.54 21.90
#